data_AF-A0A848RS93-F1
#
_entry.id   AF-A0A848RS93-F1
#
_cell.length_a   1.000
_cell.length_b   1.000
_cell.length_c   1.000
_cell.angle_alpha   90.00
_cell.angle_beta   90.00
_cell.angle_gamma   90.00
#
_symmetry.space_group_name_H-M   'P 1'
#
loop_
_entity.id
_entity.type
_entity.pdbx_description
1 polymer ?
#
loop_
_entity_poly.entity_id
_entity_poly.type
_entity_poly.pdbx_seq_one_letter_code
_entity_poly.pdbx_strand_id
1 'polypeptide(L)'
;MTAELAHSRTIDVQYVAEVILNGDLVMAAVASTLVRAARKSRRLTQEQLAKRVRIDQATVSRSERGREAEFATVDRLLAGAGHRLYSAPTRRDDAATVAAEIRDRLRAGDKDRALRSLIQLNDDLLAERGLVRGVLGLAEPETTTDPVWDAALAALVAWRLDEEKLPSPDWVNAPSRFVREPRGLEIDSADPVPPASEVPAEFAKRGVLVWHDTFASV
;
A
#
# COMPACT_ATOMS: atom_id res chain seq x y z
N MET A 1 -35.22 -22.31 -39.70
CA MET A 1 -34.39 -23.49 -39.43
C MET A 1 -32.96 -23.14 -39.78
N THR A 2 -32.18 -22.65 -38.81
CA THR A 2 -30.72 -22.72 -38.73
C THR A 2 -30.32 -22.18 -37.36
N ALA A 3 -29.48 -22.94 -36.67
CA ALA A 3 -29.01 -22.71 -35.32
C ALA A 3 -27.92 -21.62 -35.28
N GLU A 4 -27.82 -20.90 -34.17
CA GLU A 4 -26.57 -20.24 -33.80
C GLU A 4 -26.21 -20.58 -32.36
N LEU A 5 -24.97 -21.04 -32.23
CA LEU A 5 -24.45 -21.87 -31.16
C LEU A 5 -24.08 -21.05 -29.92
N ALA A 6 -24.39 -21.64 -28.77
CA ALA A 6 -23.83 -21.27 -27.48
C ALA A 6 -22.29 -21.32 -27.56
N HIS A 7 -21.65 -20.17 -27.38
CA HIS A 7 -20.21 -20.07 -27.17
C HIS A 7 -19.86 -20.61 -25.77
N SER A 8 -19.58 -21.90 -25.70
CA SER A 8 -18.83 -22.50 -24.60
C SER A 8 -17.41 -21.95 -24.63
N ARG A 9 -17.09 -20.99 -23.75
CA ARG A 9 -15.71 -20.52 -23.54
C ARG A 9 -14.92 -21.63 -22.85
N THR A 10 -14.21 -22.43 -23.63
CA THR A 10 -13.12 -23.28 -23.15
C THR A 10 -12.11 -22.37 -22.47
N ILE A 11 -11.95 -22.50 -21.15
CA ILE A 11 -10.91 -21.79 -20.40
C ILE A 11 -9.56 -22.33 -20.90
N ASP A 12 -8.77 -21.47 -21.53
CA ASP A 12 -7.45 -21.83 -22.04
C ASP A 12 -6.52 -22.16 -20.85
N VAL A 13 -5.83 -23.30 -20.91
CA VAL A 13 -4.87 -23.73 -19.89
C VAL A 13 -3.72 -22.72 -19.76
N GLN A 14 -3.39 -22.00 -20.84
CA GLN A 14 -2.42 -20.89 -20.79
C GLN A 14 -2.92 -19.72 -19.95
N TYR A 15 -4.22 -19.39 -20.05
CA TYR A 15 -4.85 -18.34 -19.24
C TYR A 15 -4.92 -18.74 -17.76
N VAL A 16 -5.22 -20.00 -17.45
CA VAL A 16 -5.20 -20.50 -16.07
C VAL A 16 -3.79 -20.49 -15.49
N ALA A 17 -2.79 -20.90 -16.26
CA ALA A 17 -1.39 -20.85 -15.83
C ALA A 17 -0.91 -19.41 -15.60
N GLU A 18 -1.26 -18.47 -16.49
CA GLU A 18 -0.92 -17.05 -16.35
C GLU A 18 -1.61 -16.40 -15.14
N VAL A 19 -2.88 -16.73 -14.89
CA VAL A 19 -3.62 -16.26 -13.70
C VAL A 19 -3.08 -16.87 -12.41
N ILE A 20 -2.70 -18.14 -12.40
CA ILE A 20 -2.08 -18.79 -11.23
C ILE A 20 -0.70 -18.18 -10.96
N LEU A 21 0.16 -18.07 -11.99
CA LEU A 21 1.49 -17.49 -11.86
C LEU A 21 1.44 -16.03 -11.42
N ASN A 22 0.53 -15.22 -11.98
CA ASN A 22 0.32 -13.85 -11.56
C ASN A 22 -0.27 -13.78 -10.14
N GLY A 23 -1.17 -14.71 -9.78
CA GLY A 23 -1.73 -14.83 -8.44
C GLY A 23 -0.65 -15.12 -7.39
N ASP A 24 0.24 -16.07 -7.66
CA ASP A 24 1.34 -16.45 -6.77
C ASP A 24 2.38 -15.33 -6.64
N LEU A 25 2.68 -14.63 -7.75
CA LEU A 25 3.55 -13.45 -7.75
C LEU A 25 2.97 -12.30 -6.92
N VAL A 26 1.67 -12.01 -7.06
CA VAL A 26 0.99 -10.95 -6.30
C VAL A 26 0.95 -11.31 -4.81
N MET A 27 0.62 -12.56 -4.46
CA MET A 27 0.61 -13.01 -3.07
C MET A 27 1.99 -12.97 -2.41
N ALA A 28 3.05 -13.35 -3.13
CA ALA A 28 4.42 -13.27 -2.64
C ALA A 28 4.87 -11.82 -2.42
N ALA A 29 4.46 -10.90 -3.31
CA ALA A 29 4.73 -9.47 -3.15
C ALA A 29 4.07 -8.91 -1.89
N VAL A 30 2.79 -9.22 -1.65
CA VAL A 30 2.05 -8.80 -0.45
C VAL A 30 2.70 -9.34 0.83
N ALA A 31 3.01 -10.64 0.88
CA ALA A 31 3.65 -11.26 2.04
C ALA A 31 5.00 -10.61 2.34
N SER A 32 5.81 -10.33 1.30
CA SER A 32 7.10 -9.68 1.45
C SER A 32 6.97 -8.26 2.03
N THR A 33 5.99 -7.49 1.56
CA THR A 33 5.71 -6.13 2.05
C THR A 33 5.29 -6.16 3.51
N LEU A 34 4.39 -7.06 3.90
CA LEU A 34 3.91 -7.18 5.28
C LEU A 34 5.02 -7.56 6.25
N VAL A 35 5.85 -8.57 5.91
CA VAL A 35 6.99 -8.98 6.74
C VAL A 35 7.97 -7.82 6.92
N ARG A 36 8.27 -7.09 5.84
CA ARG A 36 9.21 -5.98 5.85
C ARG A 36 8.68 -4.79 6.66
N ALA A 37 7.42 -4.44 6.48
CA ALA A 37 6.71 -3.41 7.24
C ALA A 37 6.69 -3.73 8.75
N ALA A 38 6.27 -4.95 9.11
CA ALA A 38 6.25 -5.43 10.49
C ALA A 38 7.65 -5.42 11.14
N ARG A 39 8.69 -5.76 10.38
CA ARG A 39 10.07 -5.71 10.86
C ARG A 39 10.51 -4.27 11.12
N LYS A 40 10.25 -3.35 10.18
CA LYS A 40 10.69 -1.95 10.26
C LYS A 40 9.95 -1.16 11.33
N SER A 41 8.66 -1.39 11.54
CA SER A 41 7.88 -0.75 12.62
C SER A 41 8.47 -1.05 14.01
N ARG A 42 9.07 -2.23 14.17
CA ARG A 42 9.81 -2.64 15.38
C ARG A 42 11.29 -2.29 15.37
N ARG A 43 11.77 -1.57 14.35
CA ARG A 43 13.17 -1.15 14.17
C ARG A 43 14.16 -2.32 14.19
N LEU A 44 13.76 -3.48 13.68
CA LEU A 44 14.59 -4.68 13.66
C LEU A 44 15.40 -4.77 12.37
N THR A 45 16.64 -5.24 12.45
CA THR A 45 17.40 -5.70 11.28
C THR A 45 16.94 -7.10 10.85
N GLN A 46 17.23 -7.50 9.62
CA GLN A 46 16.93 -8.86 9.15
C GLN A 46 17.62 -9.93 10.02
N GLU A 47 18.85 -9.67 10.47
CA GLU A 47 19.60 -10.57 11.34
C GLU A 47 18.95 -10.68 12.73
N GLN A 48 18.50 -9.58 13.31
CA GLN A 48 17.78 -9.59 14.58
C GLN A 48 16.47 -10.36 14.50
N LEU A 49 15.72 -10.19 13.40
CA LEU A 49 14.50 -10.96 13.18
C LEU A 49 14.82 -12.46 13.03
N ALA A 50 15.80 -12.81 12.19
CA ALA A 50 16.26 -14.19 11.97
C ALA A 50 16.62 -14.90 13.28
N LYS A 51 17.38 -14.22 14.16
CA LYS A 51 17.73 -14.73 15.50
C LYS A 51 16.51 -14.99 16.38
N ARG A 52 15.50 -14.11 16.35
CA ARG A 52 14.26 -14.27 17.13
C ARG A 52 13.44 -15.48 16.69
N VAL A 53 13.35 -15.70 15.37
CA VAL A 53 12.54 -16.80 14.81
C VAL A 53 13.33 -18.10 14.61
N ARG A 54 14.63 -18.10 14.92
CA ARG A 54 15.56 -19.23 14.76
C ARG A 54 15.61 -19.76 13.32
N ILE A 55 15.69 -18.86 12.35
CA ILE A 55 15.97 -19.21 10.94
C ILE A 55 17.20 -18.44 10.46
N ASP A 56 17.75 -18.80 9.31
CA ASP A 56 18.87 -18.08 8.71
C ASP A 56 18.44 -16.72 8.13
N GLN A 57 19.34 -15.73 8.18
CA GLN A 57 19.07 -14.39 7.65
C GLN A 57 18.82 -14.40 6.13
N ALA A 58 19.38 -15.37 5.39
CA ALA A 58 19.11 -15.50 3.96
C ALA A 58 17.65 -15.89 3.69
N THR A 59 17.00 -16.70 4.54
CA THR A 59 15.58 -17.02 4.48
C THR A 59 14.70 -15.79 4.73
N VAL A 60 15.04 -14.96 5.72
CA VAL A 60 14.36 -13.66 5.93
C VAL A 60 14.49 -12.78 4.69
N SER A 61 15.71 -12.66 4.16
CA SER A 61 15.99 -11.87 2.96
C SER A 61 15.25 -12.37 1.72
N ARG A 62 15.13 -13.70 1.53
CA ARG A 62 14.36 -14.28 0.42
C ARG A 62 12.86 -13.96 0.55
N SER A 63 12.32 -14.09 1.76
CA SER A 63 10.90 -13.80 2.05
C SER A 63 10.57 -12.32 1.79
N GLU A 64 11.44 -11.39 2.22
CA GLU A 64 11.27 -9.95 1.96
C GLU A 64 11.52 -9.52 0.50
N ARG A 65 12.02 -10.43 -0.35
CA ARG A 65 12.24 -10.20 -1.79
C ARG A 65 11.17 -10.84 -2.67
N GLY A 66 10.04 -11.26 -2.10
CA GLY A 66 8.91 -11.82 -2.84
C GLY A 66 9.21 -13.17 -3.49
N ARG A 67 10.16 -13.95 -2.95
CA ARG A 67 10.27 -15.37 -3.30
C ARG A 67 9.26 -16.16 -2.48
N GLU A 68 8.65 -17.19 -3.07
CA GLU A 68 7.70 -18.09 -2.40
C GLU A 68 8.19 -18.44 -0.99
N ALA A 69 7.50 -17.88 0.00
CA ALA A 69 7.64 -18.23 1.39
C ALA A 69 6.37 -18.98 1.76
N GLU A 70 6.50 -20.20 2.26
CA GLU A 70 5.37 -20.92 2.80
C GLU A 70 4.66 -20.06 3.85
N PHE A 71 3.33 -20.12 3.90
CA PHE A 71 2.51 -19.37 4.85
C PHE A 71 3.02 -19.52 6.30
N ALA A 72 3.44 -20.72 6.70
CA ALA A 72 3.99 -20.99 8.02
C ALA A 72 5.29 -20.20 8.31
N THR A 73 6.09 -19.91 7.27
CA THR A 73 7.28 -19.05 7.37
C THR A 73 6.87 -17.60 7.57
N VAL A 74 5.88 -17.10 6.81
CA VAL A 74 5.36 -15.74 6.95
C VAL A 74 4.78 -15.52 8.34
N ASP A 75 3.92 -16.42 8.82
CA ASP A 75 3.32 -16.35 10.16
C ASP A 75 4.40 -16.32 11.25
N ARG A 76 5.42 -17.19 11.15
CA ARG A 76 6.54 -17.22 12.10
C ARG A 76 7.34 -15.91 12.09
N LEU A 77 7.58 -15.33 10.92
CA LEU A 77 8.28 -14.05 10.78
C LEU A 77 7.49 -12.90 11.41
N LEU A 78 6.19 -12.83 11.14
CA LEU A 78 5.29 -11.84 11.74
C LEU A 78 5.24 -12.01 13.27
N ALA A 79 5.11 -13.25 13.76
CA ALA A 79 5.13 -13.55 15.18
C ALA A 79 6.44 -13.13 15.86
N GLY A 80 7.59 -13.35 15.22
CA GLY A 80 8.91 -12.89 15.70
C GLY A 80 9.06 -11.36 15.75
N ALA A 81 8.31 -10.65 14.91
CA ALA A 81 8.16 -9.20 14.96
C ALA A 81 7.04 -8.74 15.93
N GLY A 82 6.40 -9.64 16.67
CA GLY A 82 5.33 -9.30 17.61
C GLY A 82 4.02 -8.90 16.91
N HIS A 83 3.74 -9.48 15.75
CA HIS A 83 2.48 -9.32 15.01
C HIS A 83 1.74 -10.66 14.97
N ARG A 84 0.41 -10.60 14.80
CA ARG A 84 -0.44 -11.77 14.55
C ARG A 84 -1.14 -11.56 13.22
N LEU A 85 -1.31 -12.63 12.45
CA LEU A 85 -2.06 -12.61 11.21
C LEU A 85 -3.57 -12.76 11.49
N TYR A 86 -4.36 -11.89 10.88
CA TYR A 86 -5.82 -11.95 10.86
C TYR A 86 -6.29 -11.85 9.42
N SER A 87 -7.41 -12.49 9.10
CA SER A 87 -8.07 -12.30 7.81
C SER A 87 -9.04 -11.11 7.88
N ALA A 88 -9.03 -10.28 6.84
CA ALA A 88 -10.06 -9.28 6.59
C ALA A 88 -10.86 -9.68 5.34
N PRO A 89 -12.18 -9.42 5.29
CA PRO A 89 -13.02 -9.81 4.16
C PRO A 89 -12.88 -8.83 2.98
N THR A 90 -11.65 -8.61 2.52
CA THR A 90 -11.34 -7.74 1.39
C THR A 90 -10.17 -8.29 0.58
N ARG A 91 -10.07 -7.86 -0.67
CA ARG A 91 -8.95 -8.14 -1.58
C ARG A 91 -8.26 -6.87 -2.06
N ARG A 92 -8.61 -5.72 -1.48
CA ARG A 92 -8.08 -4.40 -1.81
C ARG A 92 -6.72 -4.21 -1.17
N ASP A 93 -5.91 -3.35 -1.79
CA ASP A 93 -4.56 -3.13 -1.33
C ASP A 93 -4.55 -2.20 -0.10
N ASP A 94 -3.66 -2.50 0.84
CA ASP A 94 -3.44 -1.65 2.00
C ASP A 94 -2.41 -0.54 1.70
N ALA A 95 -2.32 0.44 2.61
CA ALA A 95 -1.40 1.56 2.48
C ALA A 95 0.07 1.13 2.35
N ALA A 96 0.47 0.03 2.99
CA ALA A 96 1.84 -0.48 2.92
C ALA A 96 2.18 -1.06 1.54
N THR A 97 1.22 -1.77 0.94
CA THR A 97 1.30 -2.34 -0.41
C THR A 97 1.35 -1.23 -1.46
N VAL A 98 0.44 -0.26 -1.38
CA VAL A 98 0.42 0.89 -2.29
C VAL A 98 1.69 1.74 -2.17
N ALA A 99 2.20 1.97 -0.95
CA ALA A 99 3.45 2.70 -0.76
C ALA A 99 4.66 2.00 -1.40
N ALA A 100 4.67 0.67 -1.38
CA ALA A 100 5.70 -0.10 -2.07
C ALA A 100 5.63 0.10 -3.59
N GLU A 101 4.41 0.10 -4.16
CA GLU A 101 4.22 0.38 -5.59
C GLU A 101 4.64 1.81 -5.95
N ILE A 102 4.17 2.82 -5.20
CA ILE A 102 4.53 4.23 -5.40
C ILE A 102 6.05 4.40 -5.41
N ARG A 103 6.75 3.81 -4.44
CA ARG A 103 8.22 3.85 -4.39
C ARG A 103 8.86 3.34 -5.68
N ASP A 104 8.37 2.22 -6.19
CA ASP A 104 8.94 1.59 -7.39
C ASP A 104 8.63 2.42 -8.64
N ARG A 105 7.46 3.06 -8.72
CA ARG A 105 7.12 4.04 -9.77
C ARG A 105 8.00 5.30 -9.71
N LEU A 106 8.20 5.86 -8.51
CA LEU A 106 9.06 7.03 -8.32
C LEU A 106 10.52 6.74 -8.69
N ARG A 107 11.03 5.55 -8.36
CA ARG A 107 12.37 5.10 -8.78
C ARG A 107 12.51 4.97 -10.29
N ALA A 108 11.43 4.62 -10.97
CA ALA A 108 11.38 4.59 -12.44
C ALA A 108 11.15 5.98 -13.07
N GLY A 109 10.97 7.03 -12.27
CA GLY A 109 10.65 8.37 -12.74
C GLY A 109 9.20 8.55 -13.23
N ASP A 110 8.32 7.58 -12.96
CA ASP A 110 6.93 7.56 -13.44
C ASP A 110 5.98 8.10 -12.36
N LYS A 111 6.00 9.43 -12.18
CA LYS A 111 5.17 10.12 -11.18
C LYS A 111 3.68 10.02 -11.51
N ASP A 112 3.30 9.96 -12.78
CA ASP A 112 1.91 9.73 -13.21
C ASP A 112 1.36 8.41 -12.68
N ARG A 113 2.10 7.31 -12.83
CA ARG A 113 1.67 6.03 -12.26
C ARG A 113 1.75 6.02 -10.74
N ALA A 114 2.69 6.73 -10.13
CA ALA A 114 2.71 6.90 -8.68
C ALA A 114 1.42 7.60 -8.19
N LEU A 115 0.96 8.65 -8.89
CA LEU A 115 -0.29 9.34 -8.57
C LEU A 115 -1.49 8.39 -8.73
N ARG A 116 -1.53 7.61 -9.82
CA ARG A 116 -2.59 6.62 -10.03
C ARG A 116 -2.66 5.60 -8.89
N SER A 117 -1.52 5.11 -8.38
CA SER A 117 -1.50 4.22 -7.22
C SER A 117 -2.06 4.89 -5.96
N LEU A 118 -1.76 6.18 -5.73
CA LEU A 118 -2.33 6.94 -4.61
C LEU A 118 -3.86 7.13 -4.75
N ILE A 119 -4.35 7.40 -5.96
CA ILE A 119 -5.78 7.47 -6.26
C ILE A 119 -6.45 6.10 -6.08
N GLN A 120 -5.80 5.00 -6.49
CA GLN A 120 -6.34 3.66 -6.26
C GLN A 120 -6.51 3.37 -4.76
N LEU A 121 -5.55 3.77 -3.91
CA LEU A 121 -5.71 3.65 -2.45
C LEU A 121 -6.91 4.44 -1.92
N ASN A 122 -7.16 5.62 -2.49
CA ASN A 122 -8.32 6.41 -2.14
C ASN A 122 -9.62 5.65 -2.43
N ASP A 123 -9.71 5.07 -3.62
CA ASP A 123 -10.89 4.33 -4.07
C ASP A 123 -11.08 3.05 -3.24
N ASP A 124 -9.97 2.37 -2.91
CA ASP A 124 -9.98 1.19 -2.05
C ASP A 124 -10.46 1.49 -0.63
N LEU A 125 -10.01 2.60 -0.04
CA LEU A 125 -10.47 3.08 1.27
C LEU A 125 -11.96 3.47 1.23
N LEU A 126 -12.42 4.16 0.18
CA LEU A 126 -13.80 4.59 0.03
C LEU A 126 -14.76 3.41 -0.18
N ALA A 127 -14.31 2.38 -0.88
CA ALA A 127 -15.11 1.19 -1.16
C ALA A 127 -15.33 0.31 0.08
N GLU A 128 -14.51 0.45 1.12
CA GLU A 128 -14.66 -0.23 2.40
C GLU A 128 -15.24 0.70 3.48
N ARG A 129 -15.75 0.10 4.57
CA ARG A 129 -16.36 0.80 5.71
C ARG A 129 -15.88 0.21 7.04
N GLY A 130 -15.98 0.99 8.11
CA GLY A 130 -15.73 0.55 9.48
C GLY A 130 -14.36 -0.13 9.66
N LEU A 131 -14.36 -1.29 10.33
CA LEU A 131 -13.13 -2.03 10.63
C LEU A 131 -12.33 -2.38 9.37
N VAL A 132 -12.99 -2.74 8.26
CA VAL A 132 -12.28 -3.15 7.03
C VAL A 132 -11.52 -1.97 6.42
N ARG A 133 -12.14 -0.78 6.37
CA ARG A 133 -11.43 0.45 5.99
C ARG A 133 -10.25 0.74 6.92
N GLY A 134 -10.47 0.58 8.23
CA GLY A 134 -9.41 0.73 9.23
C GLY A 134 -8.21 -0.20 8.99
N VAL A 135 -8.46 -1.45 8.60
CA VAL A 135 -7.41 -2.43 8.29
C VAL A 135 -6.55 -1.99 7.10
N LEU A 136 -7.15 -1.44 6.04
CA LEU A 136 -6.40 -0.96 4.87
C LEU A 136 -5.42 0.18 5.21
N GLY A 137 -5.71 0.98 6.24
CA GLY A 137 -4.81 2.03 6.72
C GLY A 137 -3.80 1.59 7.79
N LEU A 138 -3.97 0.39 8.37
CA LEU A 138 -3.32 0.03 9.64
C LEU A 138 -1.82 -0.22 9.52
N ALA A 139 -1.40 -0.98 8.49
CA ALA A 139 -0.02 -1.36 8.31
C ALA A 139 0.84 -0.13 8.01
N GLU A 140 1.89 0.10 8.81
CA GLU A 140 2.80 1.22 8.58
C GLU A 140 3.55 1.02 7.24
N PRO A 141 3.39 1.92 6.27
CA PRO A 141 4.10 1.84 5.02
C PRO A 141 5.58 2.16 5.22
N GLU A 142 6.44 1.45 4.50
CA GLU A 142 7.81 1.91 4.32
C GLU A 142 7.85 3.25 3.59
N THR A 143 8.94 4.00 3.81
CA THR A 143 9.17 5.22 3.03
C THR A 143 9.20 4.93 1.53
N THR A 144 8.53 5.79 0.78
CA THR A 144 8.60 5.93 -0.68
C THR A 144 9.91 6.55 -1.14
N THR A 145 10.76 6.98 -0.19
CA THR A 145 11.99 7.78 -0.37
C THR A 145 11.76 9.21 -0.83
N ASP A 146 10.50 9.60 -1.02
CA ASP A 146 10.09 10.99 -1.24
C ASP A 146 9.21 11.46 -0.06
N PRO A 147 9.66 12.45 0.73
CA PRO A 147 8.90 12.94 1.88
C PRO A 147 7.50 13.48 1.56
N VAL A 148 7.28 14.02 0.35
CA VAL A 148 5.97 14.57 -0.02
C VAL A 148 4.97 13.44 -0.25
N TRP A 149 5.40 12.38 -0.93
CA TRP A 149 4.57 11.18 -1.15
C TRP A 149 4.31 10.42 0.15
N ASP A 150 5.29 10.34 1.04
CA ASP A 150 5.12 9.78 2.38
C ASP A 150 4.10 10.57 3.22
N ALA A 151 4.10 11.90 3.11
CA ALA A 151 3.12 12.77 3.75
C ALA A 151 1.73 12.66 3.11
N ALA A 152 1.67 12.50 1.78
CA ALA A 152 0.42 12.33 1.03
C ALA A 152 -0.30 11.02 1.37
N LEU A 153 0.45 9.92 1.50
CA LEU A 153 -0.09 8.64 1.98
C LEU A 153 -0.71 8.77 3.38
N ALA A 154 -0.01 9.43 4.29
CA ALA A 154 -0.52 9.67 5.64
C ALA A 154 -1.75 10.59 5.63
N ALA A 155 -1.75 11.64 4.80
CA ALA A 155 -2.87 12.55 4.64
C ALA A 155 -4.12 11.82 4.13
N LEU A 156 -3.97 10.98 3.10
CA LEU A 156 -5.07 10.23 2.52
C LEU A 156 -5.69 9.25 3.51
N VAL A 157 -4.86 8.47 4.21
CA VAL A 157 -5.34 7.54 5.24
C VAL A 157 -6.04 8.30 6.38
N ALA A 158 -5.44 9.39 6.88
CA ALA A 158 -6.06 10.21 7.92
C ALA A 158 -7.42 10.75 7.48
N TRP A 159 -7.49 11.27 6.26
CA TRP A 159 -8.70 11.87 5.71
C TRP A 159 -9.84 10.86 5.64
N ARG A 160 -9.60 9.68 5.05
CA ARG A 160 -10.66 8.67 4.87
C ARG A 160 -11.05 7.93 6.15
N LEU A 161 -10.16 7.84 7.13
CA LEU A 161 -10.51 7.31 8.46
C LEU A 161 -11.31 8.32 9.29
N ASP A 162 -11.00 9.62 9.20
CA ASP A 162 -11.73 10.65 9.95
C ASP A 162 -13.18 10.84 9.48
N GLU A 163 -13.48 10.58 8.21
CA GLU A 163 -14.86 10.60 7.67
C GLU A 163 -15.82 9.69 8.46
N GLU A 164 -15.31 8.57 8.99
CA GLU A 164 -16.07 7.62 9.80
C GLU A 164 -15.69 7.67 11.28
N LYS A 165 -14.88 8.65 11.69
CA LYS A 165 -14.35 8.79 13.06
C LYS A 165 -13.64 7.53 13.54
N LEU A 166 -12.97 6.84 12.62
CA LEU A 166 -12.12 5.69 12.92
C LEU A 166 -10.81 6.17 13.55
N PRO A 167 -10.22 5.39 14.48
CA PRO A 167 -8.93 5.72 15.05
C PRO A 167 -7.85 5.73 13.95
N SER A 168 -7.07 6.80 13.90
CA SER A 168 -5.91 6.88 13.01
C SER A 168 -4.74 6.10 13.61
N PRO A 169 -4.03 5.26 12.82
CA PRO A 169 -2.80 4.61 13.26
C PRO A 169 -1.71 5.61 13.64
N ASP A 170 -0.87 5.28 14.62
CA ASP A 170 0.20 6.17 15.12
C ASP A 170 1.13 6.68 14.01
N TRP A 171 1.43 5.82 13.01
CA TRP A 171 2.35 6.15 11.93
C TRP A 171 1.87 7.33 11.08
N VAL A 172 0.56 7.54 10.97
CA VAL A 172 -0.07 8.62 10.19
C VAL A 172 0.30 10.00 10.75
N ASN A 173 0.62 10.06 12.05
CA ASN A 173 1.00 11.28 12.76
C ASN A 173 2.50 11.31 13.12
N ALA A 174 3.30 10.38 12.60
CA ALA A 174 4.75 10.40 12.81
C ALA A 174 5.37 11.67 12.19
N PRO A 175 6.39 12.30 12.82
CA PRO A 175 6.98 13.54 12.32
C PRO A 175 7.50 13.48 10.87
N SER A 176 7.89 12.28 10.41
CA SER A 176 8.33 12.05 9.03
C SER A 176 7.20 12.07 7.99
N ARG A 177 5.94 12.20 8.41
CA ARG A 177 4.75 12.30 7.54
C ARG A 177 4.26 13.73 7.35
N PHE A 178 5.10 14.71 7.67
CA PHE A 178 4.82 16.13 7.52
C PHE A 178 5.95 16.79 6.74
N VAL A 179 5.59 17.65 5.78
CA VAL A 179 6.52 18.49 5.05
C VAL A 179 6.46 19.90 5.62
N ARG A 180 7.62 20.50 5.91
CA ARG A 180 7.70 21.85 6.51
C ARG A 180 7.28 22.95 5.56
N GLU A 181 7.69 22.83 4.31
CA GLU A 181 7.36 23.76 3.24
C GLU A 181 6.26 23.11 2.40
N PRO A 182 5.08 23.74 2.27
CA PRO A 182 4.00 23.18 1.47
C PRO A 182 4.44 22.91 0.04
N ARG A 183 4.27 21.67 -0.44
CA ARG A 183 4.65 21.26 -1.80
C ARG A 183 3.59 20.36 -2.42
N GLY A 184 3.46 20.45 -3.74
CA GLY A 184 2.67 19.50 -4.52
C GLY A 184 3.43 18.20 -4.78
N LEU A 185 2.75 17.23 -5.38
CA LEU A 185 3.37 15.95 -5.79
C LEU A 185 4.30 16.11 -7.02
N GLU A 186 4.30 17.30 -7.65
CA GLU A 186 5.16 17.70 -8.78
C GLU A 186 5.10 16.67 -9.92
N ILE A 187 3.89 16.38 -10.44
CA ILE A 187 3.70 15.46 -11.57
C ILE A 187 4.24 16.11 -12.84
N ASP A 188 3.72 17.31 -13.15
CA ASP A 188 4.32 18.24 -14.10
C ASP A 188 4.77 19.51 -13.38
N SER A 189 5.91 20.06 -13.78
CA SER A 189 6.40 21.37 -13.34
C SER A 189 5.50 22.54 -13.75
N ALA A 190 4.66 22.34 -14.77
CA ALA A 190 3.67 23.31 -15.22
C ALA A 190 2.32 23.20 -14.47
N ASP A 191 2.17 22.23 -13.56
CA ASP A 191 0.93 22.04 -12.82
C ASP A 191 0.64 23.27 -11.94
N PRO A 192 -0.59 23.82 -12.01
CA PRO A 192 -0.97 24.92 -11.15
C PRO A 192 -1.02 24.46 -9.69
N VAL A 193 -0.56 25.33 -8.80
CA VAL A 193 -0.66 25.10 -7.35
C VAL A 193 -2.10 25.34 -6.90
N PRO A 194 -2.75 24.37 -6.22
CA PRO A 194 -4.12 24.55 -5.74
C PRO A 194 -4.20 25.68 -4.70
N PRO A 195 -5.28 26.49 -4.71
CA PRO A 195 -5.55 27.42 -3.63
C PRO A 195 -5.85 26.64 -2.34
N ALA A 196 -5.54 27.22 -1.19
CA ALA A 196 -5.68 26.55 0.10
C ALA A 196 -7.12 26.06 0.41
N SER A 197 -8.13 26.74 -0.14
CA SER A 197 -9.54 26.34 -0.02
C SER A 197 -9.90 25.05 -0.76
N GLU A 198 -9.07 24.63 -1.71
CA GLU A 198 -9.30 23.47 -2.56
C GLU A 198 -8.38 22.29 -2.20
N VAL A 199 -7.59 22.41 -1.13
CA VAL A 199 -6.76 21.33 -0.60
C VAL A 199 -7.49 20.64 0.56
N PRO A 200 -7.66 19.30 0.56
CA PRO A 200 -8.27 18.62 1.70
C PRO A 200 -7.52 18.88 3.01
N ALA A 201 -8.25 19.03 4.11
CA ALA A 201 -7.69 19.50 5.39
C ALA A 201 -6.50 18.66 5.90
N GLU A 202 -6.58 17.33 5.80
CA GLU A 202 -5.50 16.43 6.27
C GLU A 202 -4.25 16.49 5.36
N PHE A 203 -4.40 16.88 4.08
CA PHE A 203 -3.27 17.15 3.16
C PHE A 203 -2.63 18.50 3.49
N ALA A 204 -3.43 19.55 3.65
CA ALA A 204 -2.94 20.88 4.03
C ALA A 204 -2.18 20.86 5.36
N LYS A 205 -2.73 20.16 6.36
CA LYS A 205 -2.09 19.94 7.68
C LYS A 205 -0.72 19.27 7.59
N ARG A 206 -0.46 18.46 6.56
CA ARG A 206 0.81 17.76 6.33
C ARG A 206 1.74 18.46 5.34
N GLY A 207 1.37 19.65 4.87
CA GLY A 207 2.16 20.42 3.90
C GLY A 207 2.12 19.82 2.50
N VAL A 208 1.08 19.06 2.16
CA VAL A 208 0.89 18.50 0.82
C VAL A 208 -0.20 19.29 0.10
N LEU A 209 0.14 19.81 -1.08
CA LEU A 209 -0.76 20.61 -1.92
C LEU A 209 -1.28 19.74 -3.06
N VAL A 210 -2.56 19.38 -2.99
CA VAL A 210 -3.25 18.59 -4.02
C VAL A 210 -4.69 19.07 -4.10
N TRP A 211 -5.25 19.10 -5.31
CA TRP A 211 -6.65 19.45 -5.50
C TRP A 211 -7.53 18.39 -4.85
N HIS A 212 -8.59 18.82 -4.16
CA HIS A 212 -9.61 17.93 -3.62
C HIS A 212 -10.17 17.02 -4.74
N ASP A 213 -10.38 17.58 -5.92
CA ASP A 213 -10.93 16.90 -7.08
C ASP A 213 -9.98 15.85 -7.69
N THR A 214 -8.68 15.84 -7.34
CA THR A 214 -7.80 14.72 -7.67
C THR A 214 -8.32 13.38 -7.11
N PHE A 215 -9.10 13.43 -6.03
CA PHE A 215 -9.69 12.25 -5.38
C PHE A 215 -11.22 12.20 -5.49
N ALA A 216 -11.84 13.12 -6.23
CA ALA A 216 -13.24 13.01 -6.61
C ALA A 216 -13.30 12.04 -7.79
N SER A 217 -13.93 10.88 -7.58
CA SER A 217 -13.87 9.69 -8.45
C SER A 217 -13.92 9.96 -9.96
N VAL A 218 -13.12 9.18 -10.69
CA VAL A 218 -13.37 8.76 -12.08
C VAL A 218 -14.39 7.64 -12.09
#